data_AF-M3BLI2-F1
#
_entry.id   AF-M3BLI2-F1
#
_cell.length_a   1.000
_cell.length_b   1.000
_cell.length_c   1.000
_cell.angle_alpha   90.00
_cell.angle_beta   90.00
_cell.angle_gamma   90.00
#
_symmetry.space_group_name_H-M   'P 1'
#
loop_
_entity.id
_entity.type
_entity.pdbx_description
1 polymer ?
#
loop_
_entity_poly.entity_id
_entity_poly.type
_entity_poly.pdbx_seq_one_letter_code
_entity_poly.pdbx_strand_id
1 'polypeptide(L)'
;MRREDGRSAPGDDVEAVLDELYALPPSDFVARREERAARARTRRRAEDARRIHAARRPTLAGWAANLLRRSRPDEARRFLELGRALREAYATLDPGGLKELSAQRRRIVSEMSRQAAALAREAGHPLSDAVLRDVETTLRAVLADPEAAAVWEAGRVEGVLTPPSEFGAEAVAAAPARRERG
;
A
#
# COMPACT_ATOMS: atom_id res chain seq x y z
N MET A 1 -25.14 4.80 -32.52
CA MET A 1 -25.62 5.84 -31.59
C MET A 1 -24.70 5.79 -30.37
N ARG A 2 -23.73 6.71 -30.30
CA ARG A 2 -22.74 6.79 -29.22
C ARG A 2 -23.44 7.38 -28.01
N ARG A 3 -23.44 6.68 -26.88
CA ARG A 3 -23.73 7.33 -25.60
C ARG A 3 -22.48 8.14 -25.28
N GLU A 4 -22.61 9.45 -25.39
CA GLU A 4 -21.69 10.37 -24.74
C GLU A 4 -21.93 10.18 -23.25
N ASP A 5 -21.15 9.27 -22.65
CA ASP A 5 -21.09 9.13 -21.20
C ASP A 5 -20.74 10.50 -20.64
N GLY A 6 -21.76 11.11 -20.02
CA GLY A 6 -21.69 12.43 -19.43
C GLY A 6 -20.44 12.52 -18.59
N ARG A 7 -19.55 13.43 -18.99
CA ARG A 7 -18.36 13.79 -18.24
C ARG A 7 -18.80 14.20 -16.85
N SER A 8 -18.79 13.24 -15.91
CA SER A 8 -18.96 13.51 -14.50
C SER A 8 -17.94 14.57 -14.11
N ALA A 9 -18.37 15.56 -13.32
CA ALA A 9 -17.44 16.51 -12.76
C ALA A 9 -16.29 15.74 -12.06
N PRO A 10 -15.03 16.19 -12.14
CA PRO A 10 -13.88 15.43 -11.66
C PRO A 10 -13.96 14.98 -10.19
N GLY A 11 -14.80 15.59 -9.37
CA GLY A 11 -15.07 15.20 -7.96
C GLY A 11 -16.29 14.29 -7.74
N ASP A 12 -16.88 13.75 -8.80
CA ASP A 12 -18.03 12.84 -8.74
C ASP A 12 -17.72 11.46 -9.35
N ASP A 13 -16.57 11.28 -9.99
CA ASP A 13 -16.10 9.97 -10.41
C ASP A 13 -15.72 9.12 -9.19
N VAL A 14 -16.17 7.87 -9.15
CA VAL A 14 -15.98 6.98 -8.00
C VAL A 14 -14.51 6.62 -7.80
N GLU A 15 -13.71 6.52 -8.87
CA GLU A 15 -12.26 6.26 -8.73
C GLU A 15 -11.55 7.47 -8.13
N ALA A 16 -11.88 8.69 -8.59
CA ALA A 16 -11.34 9.91 -8.00
C ALA A 16 -11.69 10.03 -6.51
N VAL A 17 -12.93 9.68 -6.13
CA VAL A 17 -13.34 9.67 -4.71
C VAL A 17 -12.56 8.64 -3.90
N LEU A 18 -12.35 7.43 -4.43
CA LEU A 18 -11.53 6.42 -3.75
C LEU A 18 -10.08 6.89 -3.61
N ASP A 19 -9.53 7.55 -4.63
CA ASP A 19 -8.17 8.10 -4.57
C ASP A 19 -8.03 9.21 -3.53
N GLU A 20 -9.05 10.07 -3.39
CA GLU A 20 -9.12 11.04 -2.30
C GLU A 20 -9.17 10.36 -0.93
N LEU A 21 -10.00 9.32 -0.78
CA LEU A 21 -10.12 8.59 0.50
C LEU A 21 -8.80 7.95 0.93
N TYR A 22 -8.09 7.29 0.01
CA TYR A 22 -6.79 6.67 0.34
C TYR A 22 -5.62 7.66 0.46
N ALA A 23 -5.82 8.95 0.13
CA ALA A 23 -4.87 10.01 0.45
C ALA A 23 -4.99 10.51 1.90
N LEU A 24 -6.15 10.30 2.53
CA LEU A 24 -6.42 10.75 3.89
C LEU A 24 -5.83 9.82 4.94
N PRO A 25 -5.42 10.36 6.10
CA PRO A 25 -4.98 9.55 7.22
C PRO A 25 -6.11 8.63 7.72
N PRO A 26 -5.78 7.48 8.35
CA PRO A 26 -6.78 6.52 8.82
C PRO A 26 -7.82 7.10 9.78
N SER A 27 -7.47 8.16 10.54
CA SER A 27 -8.39 8.85 11.45
C SER A 27 -9.56 9.52 10.72
N ASP A 28 -9.30 10.05 9.53
CA ASP A 28 -10.26 10.88 8.78
C ASP A 28 -11.04 10.06 7.76
N PHE A 29 -10.50 8.89 7.39
CA PHE A 29 -11.01 8.02 6.34
C PHE A 29 -12.50 7.69 6.50
N VAL A 30 -12.92 7.24 7.70
CA VAL A 30 -14.29 6.74 7.91
C VAL A 30 -15.30 7.88 7.78
N ALA A 31 -15.03 9.03 8.40
CA ALA A 31 -15.91 10.19 8.34
C ALA A 31 -16.10 10.66 6.89
N ARG A 32 -14.99 10.75 6.14
CA ARG A 32 -15.02 11.16 4.73
C ARG A 32 -15.67 10.11 3.82
N ARG A 33 -15.47 8.82 4.09
CA ARG A 33 -16.13 7.73 3.35
C ARG A 33 -17.65 7.83 3.46
N GLU A 34 -18.17 8.03 4.66
CA GLU A 34 -19.62 8.16 4.87
C GLU A 34 -20.18 9.44 4.22
N GLU A 35 -19.48 10.56 4.32
CA GLU A 35 -19.84 11.82 3.64
C GLU A 35 -19.95 11.61 2.11
N ARG A 36 -18.93 10.99 1.51
CA ARG A 36 -18.87 10.72 0.07
C ARG A 36 -19.93 9.72 -0.37
N ALA A 37 -20.15 8.65 0.40
CA ALA A 37 -21.19 7.66 0.11
C ALA A 37 -22.60 8.28 0.21
N ALA A 38 -22.85 9.15 1.19
CA ALA A 38 -24.11 9.89 1.30
C ALA A 38 -24.33 10.81 0.10
N ARG A 39 -23.30 11.58 -0.30
CA ARG A 39 -23.33 12.45 -1.49
C ARG A 39 -23.60 11.68 -2.79
N ALA A 40 -23.04 10.47 -2.95
CA ALA A 40 -23.34 9.63 -4.10
C ALA A 40 -24.82 9.18 -4.11
N ARG A 41 -25.39 8.85 -2.95
CA ARG A 41 -26.83 8.50 -2.83
C ARG A 41 -27.74 9.68 -3.18
N THR A 42 -27.44 10.90 -2.71
CA THR A 42 -28.26 12.08 -3.04
C THR A 42 -28.25 12.38 -4.54
N ARG A 43 -27.18 12.01 -5.24
CA ARG A 43 -27.06 12.09 -6.70
C ARG A 43 -27.62 10.88 -7.46
N ARG A 44 -28.36 10.00 -6.79
CA ARG A 44 -28.95 8.77 -7.36
C ARG A 44 -27.92 7.80 -7.95
N ARG A 45 -26.66 7.84 -7.48
CA ARG A 45 -25.58 6.91 -7.87
C ARG A 45 -25.42 5.82 -6.81
N ALA A 46 -26.39 4.91 -6.77
CA ALA A 46 -26.45 3.88 -5.74
C ALA A 46 -25.28 2.89 -5.80
N GLU A 47 -24.79 2.57 -7.01
CA GLU A 47 -23.64 1.70 -7.20
C GLU A 47 -22.35 2.34 -6.68
N ASP A 48 -22.06 3.59 -7.07
CA ASP A 48 -20.91 4.36 -6.57
C ASP A 48 -20.93 4.46 -5.04
N ALA A 49 -22.11 4.73 -4.46
CA ALA A 49 -22.25 4.78 -3.01
C ALA A 49 -21.91 3.46 -2.33
N ARG A 50 -22.28 2.31 -2.93
CA ARG A 50 -21.92 0.97 -2.42
C ARG A 50 -20.42 0.74 -2.51
N ARG A 51 -19.79 1.10 -3.63
CA ARG A 51 -18.34 0.97 -3.85
C ARG A 51 -17.55 1.83 -2.86
N ILE A 52 -17.95 3.07 -2.66
CA ILE A 52 -17.34 3.98 -1.67
C ILE A 52 -17.48 3.41 -0.26
N HIS A 53 -18.67 2.93 0.12
CA HIS A 53 -18.90 2.38 1.45
C HIS A 53 -18.13 1.07 1.69
N ALA A 54 -17.90 0.27 0.64
CA ALA A 54 -17.09 -0.94 0.69
C ALA A 54 -15.58 -0.68 0.85
N ALA A 55 -15.10 0.54 0.60
CA ALA A 55 -13.70 0.90 0.77
C ALA A 55 -13.27 0.69 2.23
N ARG A 56 -12.17 -0.04 2.41
CA ARG A 56 -11.66 -0.41 3.73
C ARG A 56 -10.69 0.66 4.22
N ARG A 57 -10.78 0.95 5.52
CA ARG A 57 -9.88 1.91 6.16
C ARG A 57 -8.44 1.38 6.08
N PRO A 58 -7.48 2.14 5.54
CA PRO A 58 -6.09 1.72 5.50
C PRO A 58 -5.49 1.66 6.92
N THR A 59 -4.51 0.79 7.13
CA THR A 59 -3.61 0.89 8.29
C THR A 59 -2.71 2.12 8.16
N LEU A 60 -2.09 2.54 9.26
CA LEU A 60 -1.15 3.67 9.22
C LEU A 60 0.05 3.39 8.30
N ALA A 61 0.53 2.15 8.24
CA ALA A 61 1.59 1.73 7.32
C ALA A 61 1.13 1.78 5.86
N GLY A 62 -0.08 1.28 5.55
CA GLY A 62 -0.64 1.32 4.20
C GLY A 62 -0.86 2.76 3.72
N TRP A 63 -1.39 3.62 4.58
CA TRP A 63 -1.51 5.05 4.29
C TRP A 63 -0.15 5.71 4.07
N ALA A 64 0.86 5.47 4.91
CA ALA A 64 2.19 6.04 4.74
C ALA A 64 2.85 5.62 3.41
N ALA A 65 2.62 4.38 2.97
CA ALA A 65 3.07 3.90 1.66
C ALA A 65 2.32 4.63 0.52
N ASN A 66 1.00 4.83 0.62
CA ASN A 66 0.23 5.60 -0.35
C ASN A 66 0.68 7.06 -0.40
N LEU A 67 0.96 7.66 0.76
CA LEU A 67 1.45 9.03 0.91
C LEU A 67 2.79 9.21 0.21
N LEU A 68 3.75 8.29 0.42
CA LEU A 68 5.03 8.32 -0.28
C LEU A 68 4.86 8.33 -1.80
N ARG A 69 4.02 7.43 -2.33
CA ARG A 69 3.73 7.33 -3.78
C ARG A 69 3.17 8.64 -4.33
N ARG A 70 2.23 9.25 -3.60
CA ARG A 70 1.53 10.48 -4.03
C ARG A 70 2.42 11.71 -3.93
N SER A 71 3.24 11.82 -2.90
CA SER A 71 4.14 12.96 -2.68
C SER A 71 5.41 12.90 -3.52
N ARG A 72 5.83 11.70 -3.95
CA ARG A 72 7.06 11.47 -4.72
C ARG A 72 6.80 10.57 -5.96
N PRO A 73 6.01 11.03 -6.94
CA PRO A 73 5.59 10.20 -8.07
C PRO A 73 6.78 9.70 -8.92
N ASP A 74 7.77 10.56 -9.20
CA ASP A 74 8.94 10.17 -9.99
C ASP A 74 9.81 9.13 -9.28
N GLU A 75 9.91 9.24 -7.95
CA GLU A 75 10.69 8.31 -7.14
C GLU A 75 9.99 6.97 -6.99
N ALA A 76 8.66 6.98 -6.81
CA ALA A 76 7.83 5.78 -6.83
C ALA A 76 7.92 5.05 -8.17
N ARG A 77 7.91 5.78 -9.30
CA ARG A 77 8.11 5.19 -10.62
C ARG A 77 9.47 4.52 -10.75
N ARG A 78 10.56 5.21 -10.38
CA ARG A 78 11.91 4.62 -10.39
C ARG A 78 12.01 3.38 -9.50
N PHE A 79 11.31 3.38 -8.36
CA PHE A 79 11.27 2.23 -7.45
C PHE A 79 10.53 1.03 -8.05
N LEU A 80 9.43 1.25 -8.76
CA LEU A 80 8.71 0.20 -9.49
C LEU A 80 9.53 -0.38 -10.65
N GLU A 81 10.20 0.49 -11.42
CA GLU A 81 11.13 0.10 -12.50
C GLU A 81 12.29 -0.73 -11.94
N LEU A 82 12.85 -0.32 -10.80
CA LEU A 82 13.85 -1.10 -10.08
C LEU A 82 13.31 -2.47 -9.66
N GLY A 83 12.11 -2.55 -9.07
CA GLY A 83 11.49 -3.81 -8.68
C GLY A 83 11.38 -4.79 -9.85
N ARG A 84 10.98 -4.29 -11.02
CA ARG A 84 10.95 -5.09 -12.26
C ARG A 84 12.34 -5.60 -12.64
N ALA A 85 13.34 -4.72 -12.73
CA ALA A 85 14.70 -5.09 -13.09
C ALA A 85 15.32 -6.09 -12.09
N LEU A 86 15.02 -5.93 -10.79
CA LEU A 86 15.46 -6.86 -9.75
C LEU A 86 14.87 -8.25 -9.97
N ARG A 87 13.56 -8.38 -10.19
CA ARG A 87 12.91 -9.68 -10.43
C ARG A 87 13.47 -10.37 -11.68
N GLU A 88 13.72 -9.61 -12.75
CA GLU A 88 14.35 -10.13 -13.97
C GLU A 88 15.77 -10.63 -13.68
N ALA A 89 16.56 -9.88 -12.90
CA ALA A 89 17.93 -10.26 -12.53
C ALA A 89 17.98 -11.48 -11.59
N TYR A 90 17.05 -11.59 -10.63
CA TYR A 90 16.95 -12.74 -9.72
C TYR A 90 16.76 -14.07 -10.47
N ALA A 91 16.19 -14.06 -11.68
CA ALA A 91 16.02 -15.25 -12.50
C ALA A 91 17.33 -15.76 -13.14
N THR A 92 18.38 -14.93 -13.22
CA THR A 92 19.59 -15.21 -14.00
C THR A 92 20.90 -15.14 -13.22
N LEU A 93 20.87 -14.77 -11.93
CA LEU A 93 22.06 -14.43 -11.15
C LEU A 93 22.68 -15.63 -10.40
N ASP A 94 24.01 -15.55 -10.23
CA ASP A 94 24.78 -16.45 -9.37
C ASP A 94 24.72 -16.04 -7.87
N PRO A 95 25.18 -16.90 -6.95
CA PRO A 95 25.14 -16.62 -5.51
C PRO A 95 25.89 -15.34 -5.05
N GLY A 96 26.91 -14.90 -5.78
CA GLY A 96 27.70 -13.71 -5.44
C GLY A 96 26.96 -12.42 -5.75
N GLY A 97 26.38 -12.33 -6.95
CA GLY A 97 25.56 -11.20 -7.36
C GLY A 97 24.28 -11.04 -6.53
N LEU A 98 23.70 -12.17 -6.06
CA LEU A 98 22.54 -12.15 -5.17
C LEU A 98 22.81 -11.42 -3.83
N LYS A 99 24.02 -11.54 -3.28
CA LYS A 99 24.38 -10.90 -2.00
C LYS A 99 24.48 -9.39 -2.12
N GLU A 100 25.14 -8.91 -3.18
CA GLU A 100 25.30 -7.48 -3.45
C GLU A 100 23.94 -6.83 -3.75
N LEU A 101 23.14 -7.47 -4.61
CA LEU A 101 21.78 -7.02 -4.94
C LEU A 101 20.89 -6.93 -3.70
N SER A 102 20.99 -7.91 -2.81
CA SER A 102 20.26 -7.92 -1.54
C SER A 102 20.66 -6.77 -0.61
N ALA A 103 21.94 -6.38 -0.61
CA ALA A 103 22.41 -5.24 0.19
C ALA A 103 21.92 -3.91 -0.39
N GLN A 104 21.98 -3.74 -1.71
CA GLN A 104 21.44 -2.57 -2.40
C GLN A 104 19.93 -2.43 -2.16
N ARG A 105 19.17 -3.53 -2.28
CA ARG A 105 17.73 -3.56 -1.98
C ARG A 105 17.42 -3.04 -0.57
N ARG A 106 18.14 -3.51 0.45
CA ARG A 106 17.94 -3.07 1.84
C ARG A 106 18.16 -1.56 2.00
N ARG A 107 19.20 -1.01 1.37
CA ARG A 107 19.51 0.43 1.44
C ARG A 107 18.38 1.28 0.86
N ILE A 108 17.92 0.93 -0.34
CA ILE A 108 16.87 1.68 -1.05
C ILE A 108 15.54 1.60 -0.30
N VAL A 109 15.15 0.41 0.17
CA VAL A 109 13.94 0.26 1.01
C VAL A 109 14.01 1.12 2.27
N SER A 110 15.15 1.11 2.95
CA SER A 110 15.35 1.88 4.18
C SER A 110 15.26 3.38 3.92
N GLU A 111 15.77 3.86 2.79
CA GLU A 111 15.66 5.25 2.37
C GLU A 111 14.20 5.64 2.08
N MET A 112 13.50 4.87 1.26
CA MET A 112 12.08 5.08 0.94
C MET A 112 11.21 5.08 2.20
N SER A 113 11.50 4.19 3.16
CA SER A 113 10.76 4.10 4.43
C SER A 113 10.99 5.32 5.31
N ARG A 114 12.22 5.86 5.35
CA ARG A 114 12.52 7.12 6.06
C ARG A 114 11.78 8.30 5.43
N GLN A 115 11.68 8.35 4.11
CA GLN A 115 10.92 9.38 3.43
C GLN A 115 9.43 9.29 3.73
N ALA A 116 8.85 8.09 3.73
CA ALA A 116 7.46 7.88 4.16
C ALA A 116 7.23 8.36 5.60
N ALA A 117 8.16 8.07 6.52
CA ALA A 117 8.09 8.54 7.90
C ALA A 117 8.16 10.07 8.04
N ALA A 118 9.02 10.72 7.24
CA ALA A 118 9.12 12.18 7.21
C ALA A 118 7.81 12.81 6.72
N LEU A 119 7.25 12.33 5.60
CA LEU A 119 5.98 12.79 5.06
C LEU A 119 4.82 12.57 6.05
N ALA A 120 4.78 11.41 6.71
CA ALA A 120 3.77 11.11 7.72
C ALA A 120 3.86 12.07 8.92
N ARG A 121 5.09 12.40 9.36
CA ARG A 121 5.33 13.39 10.41
C ARG A 121 4.90 14.79 10.01
N GLU A 122 5.21 15.21 8.77
CA GLU A 122 4.76 16.51 8.22
C GLU A 122 3.24 16.61 8.18
N ALA A 123 2.56 15.49 7.90
CA ALA A 123 1.10 15.37 7.94
C ALA A 123 0.53 15.21 9.37
N GLY A 124 1.35 15.30 10.42
CA GLY A 124 0.90 15.23 11.83
C GLY A 124 0.72 13.81 12.40
N HIS A 125 1.15 12.78 11.66
CA HIS A 125 1.02 11.37 12.05
C HIS A 125 2.41 10.70 12.15
N PRO A 126 3.21 10.98 13.19
CA PRO A 126 4.50 10.35 13.37
C PRO A 126 4.37 8.82 13.48
N LEU A 127 5.21 8.09 12.76
CA LEU A 127 5.19 6.62 12.76
C LEU A 127 6.00 6.07 13.94
N SER A 128 5.49 5.04 14.61
CA SER A 128 6.27 4.25 15.57
C SER A 128 7.24 3.33 14.83
N ASP A 129 8.25 2.80 15.54
CA ASP A 129 9.20 1.84 14.95
C ASP A 129 8.50 0.59 14.40
N ALA A 130 7.41 0.16 15.03
CA ALA A 130 6.61 -0.97 14.53
C ALA A 130 5.96 -0.64 13.19
N VAL A 131 5.34 0.53 13.07
CA VAL A 131 4.71 0.98 11.82
C VAL A 131 5.76 1.24 10.73
N LEU A 132 6.94 1.73 11.10
CA LEU A 132 8.04 1.90 10.14
C LEU A 132 8.52 0.56 9.58
N ARG A 133 8.62 -0.48 10.41
CA ARG A 133 8.94 -1.85 9.94
C ARG A 133 7.87 -2.41 9.02
N ASP A 134 6.60 -2.10 9.26
CA ASP A 134 5.49 -2.49 8.39
C ASP A 134 5.56 -1.78 7.02
N VAL A 135 5.94 -0.51 6.99
CA VAL A 135 6.22 0.23 5.75
C VAL A 135 7.39 -0.40 5.00
N GLU A 136 8.48 -0.72 5.69
CA GLU A 136 9.62 -1.42 5.06
C GLU A 136 9.21 -2.76 4.47
N THR A 137 8.38 -3.53 5.19
CA THR A 137 7.87 -4.84 4.72
C THR A 137 7.05 -4.68 3.45
N THR A 138 6.17 -3.68 3.43
CA THR A 138 5.37 -3.31 2.25
C THR A 138 6.25 -2.96 1.06
N LEU A 139 7.26 -2.11 1.26
CA LEU A 139 8.17 -1.70 0.18
C LEU A 139 9.06 -2.85 -0.32
N ARG A 140 9.44 -3.80 0.55
CA ARG A 140 10.10 -5.04 0.11
C ARG A 140 9.18 -5.89 -0.75
N ALA A 141 7.91 -6.02 -0.38
CA ALA A 141 6.92 -6.75 -1.17
C ALA A 141 6.78 -6.13 -2.57
N VAL A 142 6.66 -4.81 -2.66
CA VAL A 142 6.59 -4.07 -3.94
C VAL A 142 7.77 -4.37 -4.88
N LEU A 143 8.99 -4.49 -4.34
CA LEU A 143 10.15 -4.85 -5.16
C LEU A 143 10.13 -6.33 -5.57
N ALA A 144 9.65 -7.21 -4.71
CA ALA A 144 9.73 -8.66 -4.89
C ALA A 144 8.57 -9.25 -5.71
N ASP A 145 7.40 -8.63 -5.71
CA ASP A 145 6.16 -9.19 -6.24
C ASP A 145 5.44 -8.21 -7.18
N PRO A 146 5.13 -8.60 -8.43
CA PRO A 146 4.37 -7.77 -9.35
C PRO A 146 2.96 -7.42 -8.85
N GLU A 147 2.30 -8.30 -8.07
CA GLU A 147 0.96 -7.99 -7.54
C GLU A 147 1.02 -6.90 -6.48
N ALA A 148 1.92 -7.02 -5.51
CA ALA A 148 2.19 -5.97 -4.54
C ALA A 148 2.60 -4.64 -5.21
N ALA A 149 3.39 -4.69 -6.28
CA ALA A 149 3.75 -3.52 -7.07
C ALA A 149 2.52 -2.84 -7.68
N ALA A 150 1.61 -3.60 -8.28
CA ALA A 150 0.37 -3.08 -8.86
C ALA A 150 -0.56 -2.44 -7.81
N VAL A 151 -0.67 -3.07 -6.62
CA VAL A 151 -1.48 -2.51 -5.51
C VAL A 151 -0.91 -1.19 -5.01
N TRP A 152 0.42 -1.10 -4.87
CA TRP A 152 1.07 0.14 -4.46
C TRP A 152 1.01 1.21 -5.56
N GLU A 153 1.17 0.82 -6.83
CA GLU A 153 1.03 1.72 -7.98
C GLU A 153 -0.38 2.30 -8.05
N ALA A 154 -1.43 1.51 -7.77
CA ALA A 154 -2.80 2.00 -7.67
C ALA A 154 -2.99 3.02 -6.53
N GLY A 155 -2.09 3.06 -5.53
CA GLY A 155 -2.11 4.03 -4.44
C GLY A 155 -3.29 3.82 -3.46
N ARG A 156 -3.73 2.56 -3.32
CA ARG A 156 -4.86 2.12 -2.48
C ARG A 156 -4.47 0.96 -1.57
N VAL A 157 -3.26 1.02 -1.01
CA VAL A 157 -2.79 0.02 -0.05
C VAL A 157 -3.63 0.10 1.23
N GLU A 158 -4.36 -0.97 1.54
CA GLU A 158 -5.21 -1.07 2.74
C GLU A 158 -4.43 -1.50 3.99
N GLY A 159 -3.32 -2.21 3.82
CA GLY A 159 -2.58 -2.83 4.92
C GLY A 159 -1.15 -3.17 4.54
N VAL A 160 -0.45 -3.88 5.43
CA VAL A 160 0.92 -4.33 5.13
C VAL A 160 0.88 -5.30 3.96
N LEU A 161 1.65 -5.00 2.90
CA LEU A 161 1.85 -5.95 1.81
C LEU A 161 2.98 -6.90 2.22
N THR A 162 2.73 -8.20 2.12
CA THR A 162 3.73 -9.24 2.34
C THR A 162 3.95 -9.97 1.01
N PRO A 163 5.20 -10.23 0.58
CA PRO A 163 5.41 -11.03 -0.61
C PRO A 163 4.79 -12.42 -0.41
N PRO A 164 4.30 -13.09 -1.47
CA PRO A 164 3.93 -14.48 -1.39
C PRO A 164 5.13 -15.27 -0.85
N SER A 165 4.90 -16.02 0.21
CA SER A 165 5.92 -16.77 0.92
C SER A 165 6.34 -17.97 0.07
N GLU A 166 7.20 -17.76 -0.94
CA GLU A 166 7.77 -18.87 -1.72
C GLU A 166 8.89 -19.61 -0.99
N PHE A 167 9.26 -19.16 0.20
CA PHE A 167 10.06 -19.94 1.14
C PHE A 167 9.39 -19.90 2.51
N GLY A 168 8.59 -20.93 2.80
CA GLY A 168 8.33 -21.33 4.17
C GLY A 168 9.65 -21.73 4.83
N ALA A 169 10.29 -20.76 5.49
CA ALA A 169 11.28 -21.07 6.52
C ALA A 169 10.50 -21.44 7.78
N GLU A 170 10.68 -22.70 8.18
CA GLU A 170 10.06 -23.41 9.29
C GLU A 170 9.81 -22.61 10.58
N ALA A 171 8.68 -22.97 11.21
CA ALA A 171 8.53 -23.16 12.64
C ALA A 171 8.89 -21.99 13.58
N VAL A 172 7.94 -21.09 13.81
CA VAL A 172 7.77 -20.53 15.17
C VAL A 172 6.30 -20.26 15.50
N ALA A 173 5.62 -21.29 16.00
CA ALA A 173 4.65 -21.14 17.08
C ALA A 173 4.51 -22.49 17.77
N ALA A 174 5.49 -22.78 18.64
CA ALA A 174 5.33 -23.74 19.71
C ALA A 174 4.03 -23.42 20.47
N ALA A 175 3.05 -24.33 20.38
CA ALA A 175 1.91 -24.32 21.27
C ALA A 175 2.43 -24.63 22.69
N PRO A 176 2.18 -23.78 23.71
CA PRO A 176 2.44 -24.20 25.08
C PRO A 176 1.42 -25.28 25.44
N ALA A 177 1.93 -26.45 25.82
CA ALA A 177 1.15 -27.51 26.43
C ALA A 177 0.43 -26.95 27.68
N ARG A 178 -0.90 -26.83 27.60
CA ARG A 178 -1.75 -26.60 28.76
C ARG A 178 -1.83 -27.91 29.55
N ARG A 179 -1.15 -27.97 30.68
CA ARG A 179 -1.49 -28.86 31.80
C ARG A 179 -2.77 -28.33 32.47
N GLU A 180 -3.83 -29.13 32.51
CA GLU A 180 -4.87 -29.14 33.56
C GLU A 180 -5.31 -30.61 33.69
N ARG A 181 -4.82 -31.37 34.68
CA ARG A 181 -5.46 -31.65 35.98
C ARG A 181 -6.96 -31.92 35.88
N GLY A 182 -7.31 -33.18 36.07
CA GLY A 182 -8.65 -33.74 36.25
C GLY A 182 -8.51 -35.24 36.42
#